data_AF-A0A7Y2LWC1-F1
#
_entry.id   AF-A0A7Y2LWC1-F1
#
_cell.length_a   1.000
_cell.length_b   1.000
_cell.length_c   1.000
_cell.angle_alpha   90.00
_cell.angle_beta   90.00
_cell.angle_gamma   90.00
#
_symmetry.space_group_name_H-M   'P 1'
#
loop_
_entity.id
_entity.type
_entity.pdbx_description
1 polymer ?
#
loop_
_entity_poly.entity_id
_entity_poly.type
_entity_poly.pdbx_seq_one_letter_code
_entity_poly.pdbx_strand_id
1 'polypeptide(L)'
;MNALEKALLIKELHHLLDDLEHRSLSFFEIAKSKSRLIEIFRLCDEPIFKKQILKFKSQTQPEKAATDFTEQTLFKLSYRGLFRQDRILQQALYQNTESGWAILHHPAQGWQIWLIPAPNRSALISNWGSLDDIYHWMLEQQQRYSCLTTDDELKQKPVLLDQPIAPTLTETETNWNLSTHAIQQQNQIHEPGLIESQVNIPYVHEPTTTLDSLAQQGDAQVINELPQRSEEDQQAIPAITAQAPLRAEKLSKKDCPQSLKLGSYIAHIHPLHEENSSVQTLYVLEIPGLPEISQYLDLLIHASDLQNWQQRPIYLAEQINSQGCFVKYLALLGVENQVQAIPLMNGFTEQSQQHIAAIKEIHWEDIAENFTDFEALFYSYTQKATLIWTSENYIPFIPAQLFQTQKFIQFEESPADFKTPLLLLKDRQKIRVIHGQKRLRLARTESAYPYFLLERQHGVSWQLIQNIITQLKSPIDCYQLYEAIQKHISD
;
A
#
# COMPACT_ATOMS: atom_id res chain seq x y z
N MET A 1 16.80 -18.86 20.33
CA MET A 1 17.77 -19.12 21.41
C MET A 1 17.16 -20.05 22.44
N ASN A 2 17.75 -21.22 22.65
CA ASN A 2 17.27 -22.23 23.60
C ASN A 2 17.61 -21.83 25.07
N ALA A 3 17.06 -22.55 26.04
CA ALA A 3 17.23 -22.22 27.46
C ALA A 3 18.69 -22.35 27.95
N LEU A 4 19.46 -23.26 27.36
CA LEU A 4 20.86 -23.49 27.69
C LEU A 4 21.74 -22.34 27.20
N GLU A 5 21.52 -21.87 25.96
CA GLU A 5 22.18 -20.71 25.38
C GLU A 5 21.91 -19.43 26.18
N LYS A 6 20.67 -19.26 26.68
CA LYS A 6 20.31 -18.15 27.57
C LYS A 6 21.10 -18.19 28.89
N ALA A 7 21.18 -19.35 29.53
CA ALA A 7 21.92 -19.50 30.79
C ALA A 7 23.43 -19.25 30.59
N LEU A 8 23.99 -19.69 29.47
CA LEU A 8 25.39 -19.44 29.11
C LEU A 8 25.67 -17.97 28.83
N LEU A 9 24.79 -17.29 28.08
CA LEU A 9 24.89 -15.85 27.81
C LEU A 9 24.76 -15.01 29.07
N ILE A 10 23.85 -15.37 29.99
CA ILE A 10 23.71 -14.69 31.28
C ILE A 10 25.00 -14.83 32.10
N LYS A 11 25.60 -16.03 32.13
CA LYS A 11 26.87 -16.26 32.82
C LYS A 11 28.03 -15.46 32.20
N GLU A 12 28.08 -15.40 30.86
CA GLU A 12 29.06 -14.60 30.12
C GLU A 12 28.90 -13.11 30.40
N LEU A 13 27.67 -12.59 30.48
CA LEU A 13 27.37 -11.18 30.75
C LEU A 13 27.83 -10.75 32.15
N HIS A 14 27.58 -11.60 33.16
CA HIS A 14 28.08 -11.34 34.52
C HIS A 14 29.60 -11.29 34.56
N HIS A 15 30.28 -12.21 33.87
CA HIS A 15 31.74 -12.22 33.82
C HIS A 15 32.32 -10.99 33.10
N LEU A 16 31.73 -10.60 31.96
CA LEU A 16 32.14 -9.41 31.21
C LEU A 16 31.93 -8.10 31.99
N LEU A 17 30.88 -8.02 32.79
CA LEU A 17 30.62 -6.86 33.65
C LEU A 17 31.61 -6.80 34.82
N ASP A 18 31.86 -7.91 35.49
CA ASP A 18 32.81 -8.03 36.59
C ASP A 18 34.24 -7.65 36.14
N ASP A 19 34.65 -8.17 34.99
CA ASP A 19 35.93 -7.89 34.34
C ASP A 19 36.10 -6.38 33.97
N LEU A 20 35.00 -5.72 33.57
CA LEU A 20 35.00 -4.30 33.22
C LEU A 20 34.92 -3.38 34.45
N GLU A 21 34.26 -3.81 35.53
CA GLU A 21 34.18 -3.06 36.78
C GLU A 21 35.51 -3.08 37.55
N HIS A 22 36.24 -4.20 37.53
CA HIS A 22 37.40 -4.40 38.41
C HIS A 22 38.76 -3.93 37.84
N ARG A 23 38.78 -3.25 36.68
CA ARG A 23 39.95 -2.52 36.10
C ARG A 23 41.30 -3.27 36.07
N SER A 24 41.31 -4.60 36.06
CA SER A 24 42.54 -5.41 35.94
C SER A 24 42.90 -5.77 34.50
N LEU A 25 42.10 -5.31 33.53
CA LEU A 25 42.25 -5.65 32.10
C LEU A 25 43.09 -4.63 31.33
N SER A 26 43.83 -5.12 30.33
CA SER A 26 44.51 -4.26 29.37
C SER A 26 43.51 -3.49 28.49
N PHE A 27 43.93 -2.36 27.90
CA PHE A 27 43.08 -1.58 26.99
C PHE A 27 42.51 -2.40 25.83
N PHE A 28 43.25 -3.39 25.35
CA PHE A 28 42.81 -4.31 24.30
C PHE A 28 41.68 -5.23 24.78
N GLU A 29 41.81 -5.79 25.98
CA GLU A 29 40.79 -6.67 26.58
C GLU A 29 39.52 -5.90 26.97
N ILE A 30 39.65 -4.64 27.40
CA ILE A 30 38.52 -3.74 27.62
C ILE A 30 37.77 -3.49 26.31
N ALA A 31 38.47 -3.19 25.22
CA ALA A 31 37.85 -2.96 23.92
C ALA A 31 37.16 -4.22 23.38
N LYS A 32 37.78 -5.39 23.55
CA LYS A 32 37.22 -6.69 23.19
C LYS A 32 35.95 -7.00 24.00
N SER A 33 35.99 -6.79 25.32
CA SER A 33 34.85 -7.05 26.22
C SER A 33 33.67 -6.11 25.93
N LYS A 34 33.95 -4.83 25.66
CA LYS A 34 32.93 -3.86 25.21
C LYS A 34 32.34 -4.24 23.85
N SER A 35 33.16 -4.65 22.88
CA SER A 35 32.69 -5.12 21.57
C SER A 35 31.80 -6.36 21.70
N ARG A 36 32.15 -7.27 22.61
CA ARG A 36 31.36 -8.49 22.89
C ARG A 36 30.03 -8.18 23.58
N LEU A 37 30.01 -7.24 24.54
CA LEU A 37 28.74 -6.75 25.12
C LEU A 37 27.81 -6.18 24.05
N ILE A 38 28.33 -5.34 23.15
CA ILE A 38 27.55 -4.77 22.04
C ILE A 38 26.99 -5.88 21.13
N GLU A 39 27.77 -6.92 20.86
CA GLU A 39 27.33 -8.07 20.07
C GLU A 39 26.23 -8.87 20.79
N ILE A 40 26.35 -9.11 22.10
CA ILE A 40 25.33 -9.76 22.93
C ILE A 40 24.04 -8.93 22.95
N PHE A 41 24.13 -7.61 23.12
CA PHE A 41 22.97 -6.72 23.03
C PHE A 41 22.31 -6.78 21.65
N ARG A 42 23.12 -6.84 20.58
CA ARG A 42 22.60 -6.99 19.21
C ARG A 42 21.88 -8.33 18.99
N LEU A 43 22.35 -9.41 19.62
CA LEU A 43 21.69 -10.73 19.60
C LEU A 43 20.35 -10.69 20.36
N CYS A 44 20.26 -9.90 21.43
CA CYS A 44 19.02 -9.65 22.17
C CYS A 44 18.08 -8.65 21.48
N ASP A 45 18.59 -7.80 20.59
CA ASP A 45 17.85 -6.85 19.76
C ASP A 45 17.23 -7.46 18.50
N GLU A 46 17.40 -8.77 18.28
CA GLU A 46 16.72 -9.48 17.20
C GLU A 46 15.19 -9.25 17.27
N PRO A 47 14.52 -9.01 16.12
CA PRO A 47 13.09 -8.72 16.08
C PRO A 47 12.22 -9.82 16.70
N ILE A 48 12.73 -11.04 16.78
CA ILE A 48 12.09 -12.18 17.45
C ILE A 48 12.00 -11.93 18.97
N PHE A 49 13.05 -11.39 19.60
CA PHE A 49 13.06 -11.11 21.03
C PHE A 49 12.18 -9.91 21.38
N LYS A 50 12.18 -8.84 20.55
CA LYS A 50 11.25 -7.71 20.72
C LYS A 50 9.78 -8.15 20.64
N LYS A 51 9.44 -9.02 19.68
CA LYS A 51 8.11 -9.63 19.57
C LYS A 51 7.77 -10.51 20.78
N GLN A 52 8.72 -11.30 21.28
CA GLN A 52 8.51 -12.13 22.47
C GLN A 52 8.33 -11.30 23.75
N ILE A 53 9.09 -10.21 23.90
CA ILE A 53 8.97 -9.27 25.03
C ILE A 53 7.63 -8.53 24.97
N LEU A 54 7.22 -8.04 23.81
CA LEU A 54 5.92 -7.37 23.64
C LEU A 54 4.77 -8.33 23.96
N LYS A 55 4.82 -9.57 23.46
CA LYS A 55 3.83 -10.61 23.76
C LYS A 55 3.77 -10.99 25.24
N PHE A 56 4.92 -11.01 25.92
CA PHE A 56 4.98 -11.26 27.36
C PHE A 56 4.44 -10.06 28.17
N LYS A 57 4.84 -8.84 27.82
CA LYS A 57 4.35 -7.61 28.48
C LYS A 57 2.85 -7.41 28.26
N SER A 58 2.33 -7.71 27.07
CA SER A 58 0.91 -7.58 26.77
C SER A 58 0.04 -8.52 27.62
N GLN A 59 0.59 -9.65 28.05
CA GLN A 59 -0.10 -10.60 28.95
C GLN A 59 0.05 -10.25 30.44
N THR A 60 1.21 -9.73 30.85
CA THR A 60 1.54 -9.53 32.27
C THR A 60 1.30 -8.11 32.76
N GLN A 61 1.42 -7.11 31.89
CA GLN A 61 1.32 -5.68 32.18
C GLN A 61 0.65 -4.94 31.01
N PRO A 62 -0.65 -5.17 30.74
CA PRO A 62 -1.31 -4.66 29.54
C PRO A 62 -1.28 -3.12 29.45
N GLU A 63 -1.46 -2.42 30.56
CA GLU A 63 -1.40 -0.95 30.58
C GLU A 63 -0.02 -0.41 30.18
N LYS A 64 1.04 -1.01 30.72
CA LYS A 64 2.41 -0.65 30.34
C LYS A 64 2.72 -1.05 28.89
N ALA A 65 2.23 -2.21 28.44
CA ALA A 65 2.41 -2.67 27.08
C ALA A 65 1.74 -1.73 26.07
N ALA A 66 0.52 -1.28 26.34
CA ALA A 66 -0.18 -0.32 25.49
C ALA A 66 0.54 1.03 25.47
N THR A 67 1.01 1.52 26.62
CA THR A 67 1.78 2.77 26.68
C THR A 67 3.08 2.66 25.89
N ASP A 68 3.93 1.68 26.22
CA ASP A 68 5.22 1.41 25.53
C ASP A 68 5.02 1.24 24.01
N PHE A 69 3.90 0.62 23.62
CA PHE A 69 3.51 0.42 22.23
C PHE A 69 3.15 1.74 21.55
N THR A 70 2.26 2.54 22.14
CA THR A 70 1.83 3.83 21.59
C THR A 70 3.01 4.80 21.46
N GLU A 71 4.00 4.77 22.36
CA GLU A 71 5.19 5.62 22.27
C GLU A 71 6.01 5.40 21.00
N GLN A 72 5.88 4.22 20.38
CA GLN A 72 6.58 3.85 19.15
C GLN A 72 5.74 4.13 17.89
N THR A 73 4.50 4.59 18.05
CA THR A 73 3.59 4.91 16.93
C THR A 73 3.78 6.35 16.45
N LEU A 74 3.39 6.61 15.20
CA LEU A 74 3.40 7.95 14.60
C LEU A 74 2.17 8.80 14.96
N PHE A 75 1.26 8.25 15.79
CA PHE A 75 -0.07 8.80 16.07
C PHE A 75 -0.32 8.97 17.57
N LYS A 76 0.73 9.17 18.38
CA LYS A 76 0.62 9.28 19.84
C LYS A 76 -0.24 10.47 20.25
N LEU A 77 -0.19 11.58 19.52
CA LEU A 77 -0.96 12.80 19.84
C LEU A 77 -2.46 12.67 19.52
N SER A 78 -2.84 11.76 18.62
CA SER A 78 -4.24 11.44 18.33
C SER A 78 -4.77 10.24 19.13
N TYR A 79 -3.94 9.62 19.97
CA TYR A 79 -4.32 8.54 20.88
C TYR A 79 -5.13 9.07 22.07
N ARG A 80 -6.25 8.39 22.37
CA ARG A 80 -7.20 8.78 23.44
C ARG A 80 -7.13 7.89 24.68
N GLY A 81 -6.29 6.86 24.65
CA GLY A 81 -6.01 6.02 25.82
C GLY A 81 -6.42 4.56 25.67
N LEU A 82 -6.14 3.81 26.74
CA LEU A 82 -6.48 2.41 26.89
C LEU A 82 -7.73 2.28 27.77
N PHE A 83 -8.69 1.46 27.34
CA PHE A 83 -9.93 1.23 28.05
C PHE A 83 -10.22 -0.26 28.21
N ARG A 84 -11.03 -0.60 29.21
CA ARG A 84 -11.53 -1.97 29.45
C ARG A 84 -13.04 -2.10 29.18
N GLN A 85 -13.71 -0.99 28.87
CA GLN A 85 -15.15 -0.92 28.66
C GLN A 85 -15.47 -0.04 27.46
N ASP A 86 -16.25 -0.60 26.54
CA ASP A 86 -16.61 -0.02 25.25
C ASP A 86 -17.31 1.33 25.42
N ARG A 87 -18.21 1.44 26.41
CA ARG A 87 -18.97 2.68 26.67
C ARG A 87 -18.07 3.86 27.04
N ILE A 88 -17.05 3.62 27.87
CA ILE A 88 -16.12 4.67 28.32
C ILE A 88 -15.21 5.07 27.16
N LEU A 89 -14.71 4.09 26.43
CA LEU A 89 -13.90 4.32 25.23
C LEU A 89 -14.68 5.14 24.21
N GLN A 90 -15.91 4.73 23.91
CA GLN A 90 -16.79 5.41 22.98
C GLN A 90 -16.96 6.87 23.38
N GLN A 91 -17.30 7.12 24.64
CA GLN A 91 -17.45 8.48 25.16
C GLN A 91 -16.17 9.31 25.01
N ALA A 92 -15.00 8.74 25.30
CA ALA A 92 -13.71 9.43 25.15
C ALA A 92 -13.37 9.78 23.69
N LEU A 93 -13.71 8.90 22.76
CA LEU A 93 -13.54 9.15 21.33
C LEU A 93 -14.47 10.26 20.82
N TYR A 94 -15.76 10.23 21.20
CA TYR A 94 -16.76 11.20 20.74
C TYR A 94 -16.73 12.56 21.46
N GLN A 95 -16.00 12.67 22.59
CA GLN A 95 -15.80 13.95 23.28
C GLN A 95 -14.90 14.92 22.49
N ASN A 96 -14.08 14.42 21.57
CA ASN A 96 -13.23 15.24 20.72
C ASN A 96 -13.81 15.30 19.30
N THR A 97 -13.86 16.50 18.73
CA THR A 97 -14.32 16.71 17.35
C THR A 97 -13.28 16.30 16.31
N GLU A 98 -12.02 16.18 16.68
CA GLU A 98 -10.96 15.74 15.78
C GLU A 98 -10.84 14.22 15.70
N SER A 99 -10.28 13.73 14.59
CA SER A 99 -9.98 12.31 14.42
C SER A 99 -9.05 11.80 15.53
N GLY A 100 -9.24 10.54 15.91
CA GLY A 100 -8.54 9.97 17.03
C GLY A 100 -8.79 8.49 17.16
N TRP A 101 -7.96 7.83 17.94
CA TRP A 101 -8.01 6.39 18.12
C TRP A 101 -7.78 5.99 19.57
N ALA A 102 -8.33 4.84 19.95
CA ALA A 102 -8.23 4.30 21.30
C ALA A 102 -8.07 2.78 21.25
N ILE A 103 -7.49 2.21 22.29
CA ILE A 103 -7.36 0.76 22.45
C ILE A 103 -8.37 0.27 23.48
N LEU A 104 -9.08 -0.79 23.14
CA LEU A 104 -9.87 -1.60 24.06
C LEU A 104 -9.08 -2.89 24.36
N HIS A 105 -8.96 -3.23 25.64
CA HIS A 105 -8.31 -4.47 26.06
C HIS A 105 -9.27 -5.33 26.88
N HIS A 106 -9.39 -6.60 26.47
CA HIS A 106 -10.16 -7.61 27.15
C HIS A 106 -9.29 -8.85 27.41
N PRO A 107 -9.10 -9.31 28.66
CA PRO A 107 -8.16 -10.39 28.99
C PRO A 107 -8.36 -11.70 28.21
N ALA A 108 -9.59 -12.03 27.84
CA ALA A 108 -9.91 -13.26 27.10
C ALA A 108 -9.89 -13.09 25.57
N GLN A 109 -10.06 -11.87 25.05
CA GLN A 109 -10.21 -11.62 23.61
C GLN A 109 -8.98 -10.91 23.02
N GLY A 110 -8.14 -10.33 23.86
CA GLY A 110 -6.93 -9.60 23.47
C GLY A 110 -7.20 -8.11 23.34
N TRP A 111 -6.81 -7.55 22.20
CA TRP A 111 -6.79 -6.12 21.96
C TRP A 111 -7.67 -5.75 20.77
N GLN A 112 -8.19 -4.54 20.77
CA GLN A 112 -8.99 -3.99 19.68
C GLN A 112 -8.73 -2.48 19.56
N ILE A 113 -8.65 -1.96 18.34
CA ILE A 113 -8.55 -0.51 18.08
C ILE A 113 -9.89 0.00 17.60
N TRP A 114 -10.27 1.16 18.14
CA TRP A 114 -11.38 1.97 17.66
C TRP A 114 -10.82 3.28 17.11
N LEU A 115 -11.25 3.64 15.91
CA LEU A 115 -10.72 4.75 15.13
C LEU A 115 -11.88 5.63 14.67
N ILE A 116 -11.88 6.92 15.04
CA ILE A 116 -12.82 7.90 14.48
C ILE A 116 -12.17 8.59 13.30
N PRO A 117 -12.71 8.43 12.08
CA PRO A 117 -12.07 8.97 10.89
C PRO A 117 -12.29 10.47 10.70
N ALA A 118 -13.40 11.02 11.24
CA ALA A 118 -13.76 12.43 11.16
C ALA A 118 -14.81 12.78 12.23
N PRO A 119 -14.97 14.07 12.59
CA PRO A 119 -16.05 14.52 13.48
C PRO A 119 -17.41 13.98 13.04
N ASN A 120 -18.23 13.54 14.00
CA ASN A 120 -19.60 13.05 13.79
C ASN A 120 -19.74 11.80 12.91
N ARG A 121 -18.66 11.03 12.70
CA ARG A 121 -18.72 9.71 12.04
C ARG A 121 -18.67 8.56 13.04
N SER A 122 -19.25 7.43 12.64
CA SER A 122 -19.13 6.18 13.41
C SER A 122 -17.67 5.73 13.50
N ALA A 123 -17.25 5.25 14.67
CA ALA A 123 -15.92 4.68 14.86
C ALA A 123 -15.77 3.40 14.02
N LEU A 124 -14.66 3.29 13.30
CA LEU A 124 -14.20 2.05 12.69
C LEU A 124 -13.58 1.18 13.79
N ILE A 125 -13.89 -0.11 13.79
CA ILE A 125 -13.51 -1.02 14.87
C ILE A 125 -12.73 -2.20 14.26
N SER A 126 -11.57 -2.51 14.83
CA SER A 126 -10.77 -3.65 14.41
C SER A 126 -11.37 -4.97 14.90
N ASN A 127 -10.98 -6.08 14.28
CA ASN A 127 -11.14 -7.38 14.93
C ASN A 127 -10.25 -7.47 16.18
N TRP A 128 -10.59 -8.38 17.09
CA TRP A 128 -9.77 -8.69 18.25
C TRP A 128 -8.48 -9.40 17.83
N GLY A 129 -7.34 -9.01 18.39
CA GLY A 129 -6.04 -9.56 18.02
C GLY A 129 -4.90 -9.17 18.96
N SER A 130 -3.66 -9.37 18.52
CA SER A 130 -2.48 -8.82 19.20
C SER A 130 -2.31 -7.33 18.91
N LEU A 131 -1.48 -6.63 19.70
CA LEU A 131 -1.15 -5.23 19.45
C LEU A 131 -0.58 -4.99 18.04
N ASP A 132 0.18 -5.94 17.50
CA ASP A 132 0.70 -5.86 16.13
C ASP A 132 -0.43 -5.97 15.10
N ASP A 133 -1.36 -6.92 15.28
CA ASP A 133 -2.45 -7.19 14.33
C ASP A 133 -3.42 -6.01 14.23
N ILE A 134 -3.85 -5.48 15.39
CA ILE A 134 -4.79 -4.36 15.42
C ILE A 134 -4.16 -3.06 14.89
N TYR A 135 -2.85 -2.90 15.05
CA TYR A 135 -2.14 -1.73 14.56
C TYR A 135 -1.89 -1.81 13.06
N HIS A 136 -1.58 -2.99 12.53
CA HIS A 136 -1.60 -3.21 11.08
C HIS A 136 -2.96 -2.86 10.48
N TRP A 137 -4.05 -3.30 11.11
CA TRP A 137 -5.39 -2.90 10.70
C TRP A 137 -5.59 -1.38 10.75
N MET A 138 -5.11 -0.69 11.80
CA MET A 138 -5.22 0.77 11.91
C MET A 138 -4.43 1.47 10.80
N LEU A 139 -3.24 0.97 10.45
CA LEU A 139 -2.45 1.50 9.33
C LEU A 139 -3.16 1.30 7.98
N GLU A 140 -3.83 0.17 7.78
CA GLU A 140 -4.66 -0.05 6.59
C GLU A 140 -5.84 0.94 6.53
N GLN A 141 -6.53 1.17 7.66
CA GLN A 141 -7.61 2.17 7.70
C GLN A 141 -7.08 3.59 7.45
N GLN A 142 -5.89 3.90 7.98
CA GLN A 142 -5.23 5.17 7.72
C GLN A 142 -4.88 5.34 6.25
N GLN A 143 -4.41 4.30 5.56
CA GLN A 143 -4.17 4.34 4.12
C GLN A 143 -5.46 4.55 3.31
N ARG A 144 -6.58 3.97 3.77
CA ARG A 144 -7.87 4.05 3.07
C ARG A 144 -8.59 5.37 3.28
N TYR A 145 -8.53 5.93 4.48
CA TYR A 145 -9.34 7.09 4.88
C TYR A 145 -8.53 8.36 5.17
N SER A 146 -7.19 8.28 5.26
CA SER A 146 -6.30 9.40 5.58
C SER A 146 -6.78 10.21 6.79
N CYS A 147 -7.23 9.52 7.83
CA CYS A 147 -8.02 10.13 8.90
C CYS A 147 -7.20 10.70 10.04
N LEU A 148 -6.12 10.05 10.46
CA LEU A 148 -5.26 10.49 11.56
C LEU A 148 -4.18 11.41 11.02
N THR A 149 -3.97 12.52 11.71
CA THR A 149 -2.79 13.37 11.48
C THR A 149 -1.61 12.79 12.26
N THR A 150 -0.44 12.73 11.63
CA THR A 150 0.78 12.25 12.29
C THR A 150 1.25 13.24 13.34
N ASP A 151 2.01 12.76 14.33
CA ASP A 151 2.52 13.60 15.40
C ASP A 151 3.43 14.73 14.88
N ASP A 152 4.16 14.48 13.79
CA ASP A 152 5.02 15.47 13.15
C ASP A 152 4.19 16.57 12.47
N GLU A 153 3.09 16.22 11.81
CA GLU A 153 2.15 17.18 11.22
C GLU A 153 1.39 17.99 12.28
N LEU A 154 0.98 17.36 13.39
CA LEU A 154 0.34 18.04 14.52
C LEU A 154 1.30 19.02 15.22
N LYS A 155 2.60 18.68 15.30
CA LYS A 155 3.64 19.59 15.84
C LYS A 155 4.01 20.70 14.86
N GLN A 156 3.81 20.50 13.56
CA GLN A 156 4.12 21.48 12.52
C GLN A 156 2.97 22.43 12.18
N LYS A 157 1.72 22.14 12.60
CA LYS A 157 0.62 23.12 12.54
C LYS A 157 0.96 24.33 13.44
N PRO A 158 1.23 25.52 12.89
CA PRO A 158 1.22 26.73 13.70
C PRO A 158 -0.21 26.92 14.20
N VAL A 159 -0.36 27.40 15.44
CA VAL A 159 -1.63 27.93 15.93
C VAL A 159 -2.03 29.09 15.01
N LEU A 160 -2.82 28.80 13.97
CA LEU A 160 -3.59 29.76 13.21
C LEU A 160 -4.99 29.80 13.82
N LEU A 161 -5.06 30.34 15.04
CA LEU A 161 -6.27 30.92 15.59
C LEU A 161 -5.91 32.34 15.99
N ASP A 162 -6.09 33.22 15.01
CA ASP A 162 -6.76 34.52 15.18
C ASP A 162 -6.63 35.27 13.84
N GLN A 163 -7.64 35.09 12.96
CA GLN A 163 -7.95 36.13 11.98
C GLN A 163 -9.11 36.97 12.54
N PRO A 164 -8.96 38.29 12.64
CA PRO A 164 -9.99 39.16 13.20
C PRO A 164 -11.21 39.23 12.28
N ILE A 165 -12.38 39.15 12.88
CA ILE A 165 -13.63 39.63 12.27
C ILE A 165 -13.44 41.13 11.99
N ALA A 166 -13.63 41.54 10.74
CA ALA A 166 -13.62 42.94 10.35
C ALA A 166 -14.71 43.72 11.14
N PRO A 167 -14.37 44.81 11.84
CA PRO A 167 -15.34 45.58 12.58
C PRO A 167 -16.13 46.49 11.63
N THR A 168 -17.45 46.44 11.79
CA THR A 168 -18.37 47.47 11.31
C THR A 168 -18.11 48.76 12.09
N LEU A 169 -18.13 49.89 11.40
CA LEU A 169 -17.99 51.24 11.94
C LEU A 169 -18.89 51.47 13.16
N THR A 170 -18.32 51.82 14.30
CA THR A 170 -18.88 52.82 15.22
C THR A 170 -17.79 53.31 16.18
N GLU A 171 -17.73 54.64 16.27
CA GLU A 171 -16.96 55.46 17.21
C GLU A 171 -17.21 54.95 18.65
N THR A 172 -16.25 54.84 19.58
CA THR A 172 -15.69 55.95 20.36
C THR A 172 -14.68 55.38 21.37
N GLU A 173 -13.54 56.07 21.49
CA GLU A 173 -12.81 56.42 22.71
C GLU A 173 -12.18 55.38 23.68
N THR A 174 -10.97 55.79 24.10
CA THR A 174 -10.25 55.56 25.38
C THR A 174 -9.51 54.25 25.70
N ASN A 175 -8.25 54.19 25.23
CA ASN A 175 -6.99 54.31 26.03
C ASN A 175 -6.78 53.42 27.28
N TRP A 176 -5.83 52.46 27.23
CA TRP A 176 -4.54 52.44 27.96
C TRP A 176 -3.94 51.02 28.23
N ASN A 177 -2.65 50.90 27.86
CA ASN A 177 -1.51 50.23 28.53
C ASN A 177 -1.38 48.71 28.82
N LEU A 178 -0.22 48.20 28.33
CA LEU A 178 0.82 47.36 28.97
C LEU A 178 0.37 46.26 29.96
N SER A 179 0.80 45.00 29.85
CA SER A 179 2.21 44.60 30.00
C SER A 179 2.41 43.07 29.82
N THR A 180 3.60 42.74 29.34
CA THR A 180 4.24 41.43 29.23
C THR A 180 4.49 40.78 30.60
N HIS A 181 4.24 39.48 30.75
CA HIS A 181 5.03 38.61 31.65
C HIS A 181 5.03 37.15 31.16
N ALA A 182 6.24 36.65 30.89
CA ALA A 182 6.56 35.23 30.79
C ALA A 182 6.50 34.56 32.18
N ILE A 183 6.32 33.23 32.25
CA ILE A 183 7.12 32.26 33.05
C ILE A 183 6.54 30.83 33.01
N GLN A 184 7.39 29.92 32.51
CA GLN A 184 7.86 28.60 33.02
C GLN A 184 6.94 27.39 33.30
N GLN A 185 7.49 26.26 32.83
CA GLN A 185 7.24 24.86 33.15
C GLN A 185 7.39 24.53 34.65
N GLN A 186 6.62 23.55 35.13
CA GLN A 186 6.99 22.72 36.28
C GLN A 186 6.48 21.27 36.13
N ASN A 187 7.42 20.33 36.19
CA ASN A 187 7.22 18.90 36.49
C ASN A 187 6.88 18.73 37.98
N GLN A 188 5.97 17.80 38.32
CA GLN A 188 5.99 17.14 39.63
C GLN A 188 5.66 15.64 39.52
N ILE A 189 6.51 14.88 40.20
CA ILE A 189 6.49 13.44 40.50
C ILE A 189 5.53 13.19 41.67
N HIS A 190 4.77 12.09 41.67
CA HIS A 190 4.26 11.45 42.90
C HIS A 190 3.94 9.95 42.66
N GLU A 191 4.57 9.11 43.47
CA GLU A 191 4.11 7.82 44.01
C GLU A 191 4.39 7.89 45.55
N PRO A 192 3.87 7.03 46.46
CA PRO A 192 3.29 5.69 46.28
C PRO A 192 2.03 5.39 47.15
N GLY A 193 1.45 4.19 47.02
CA GLY A 193 0.43 3.68 47.94
C GLY A 193 0.17 2.17 47.83
N LEU A 194 0.83 1.38 48.69
CA LEU A 194 0.63 -0.05 48.94
C LEU A 194 -0.77 -0.35 49.50
N ILE A 195 -1.46 -1.39 48.97
CA ILE A 195 -2.39 -2.23 49.74
C ILE A 195 -2.22 -3.69 49.28
N GLU A 196 -1.78 -4.52 50.22
CA GLU A 196 -1.82 -5.99 50.19
C GLU A 196 -3.28 -6.48 50.22
N SER A 197 -3.60 -7.58 49.51
CA SER A 197 -4.16 -8.78 50.12
C SER A 197 -4.70 -9.82 49.13
N GLN A 198 -4.14 -11.01 49.26
CA GLN A 198 -4.81 -12.31 49.37
C GLN A 198 -5.29 -13.05 48.11
N VAL A 199 -4.44 -14.04 47.81
CA VAL A 199 -4.70 -15.32 47.15
C VAL A 199 -6.00 -15.98 47.64
N ASN A 200 -6.79 -16.51 46.71
CA ASN A 200 -7.61 -17.69 46.97
C ASN A 200 -7.71 -18.55 45.70
N ILE A 201 -7.08 -19.73 45.76
CA ILE A 201 -7.23 -20.82 44.80
C ILE A 201 -8.41 -21.69 45.29
N PRO A 202 -9.29 -22.14 44.38
CA PRO A 202 -9.80 -23.50 44.51
C PRO A 202 -9.46 -24.36 43.30
N TYR A 203 -9.03 -25.57 43.64
CA TYR A 203 -8.60 -26.67 42.79
C TYR A 203 -9.81 -27.39 42.16
N VAL A 204 -9.65 -27.76 40.88
CA VAL A 204 -10.05 -29.02 40.20
C VAL A 204 -11.52 -29.47 40.18
N HIS A 205 -12.02 -29.72 38.97
CA HIS A 205 -12.50 -31.04 38.52
C HIS A 205 -12.53 -31.13 36.99
N GLU A 206 -11.72 -32.05 36.43
CA GLU A 206 -11.98 -32.67 35.12
C GLU A 206 -13.20 -33.61 35.23
N PRO A 207 -13.87 -33.91 34.10
CA PRO A 207 -13.70 -35.26 33.59
C PRO A 207 -13.51 -35.36 32.06
N THR A 208 -12.72 -36.38 31.75
CA THR A 208 -12.36 -37.02 30.49
C THR A 208 -13.54 -37.74 29.83
N THR A 209 -13.61 -37.78 28.49
CA THR A 209 -13.87 -38.95 27.59
C THR A 209 -14.02 -38.46 26.14
N THR A 210 -13.02 -38.65 25.27
CA THR A 210 -12.88 -39.72 24.23
C THR A 210 -14.04 -39.79 23.23
N LEU A 211 -13.84 -39.34 21.99
CA LEU A 211 -13.35 -40.09 20.82
C LEU A 211 -14.43 -41.04 20.25
N ASP A 212 -14.93 -40.72 19.05
CA ASP A 212 -15.17 -41.76 18.05
C ASP A 212 -15.16 -41.18 16.62
N SER A 213 -14.35 -41.85 15.81
CA SER A 213 -14.14 -41.65 14.39
C SER A 213 -15.03 -42.62 13.62
N LEU A 214 -15.51 -42.23 12.44
CA LEU A 214 -15.92 -43.18 11.41
C LEU A 214 -15.56 -42.64 10.02
N ALA A 215 -14.47 -43.19 9.50
CA ALA A 215 -14.15 -43.21 8.08
C ALA A 215 -14.86 -44.41 7.44
N GLN A 216 -15.28 -44.29 6.18
CA GLN A 216 -15.39 -45.43 5.28
C GLN A 216 -15.12 -44.99 3.82
N GLN A 217 -14.23 -45.75 3.18
CA GLN A 217 -13.81 -45.69 1.78
C GLN A 217 -14.58 -46.70 0.91
N GLY A 218 -14.44 -46.54 -0.42
CA GLY A 218 -14.65 -47.57 -1.47
C GLY A 218 -15.96 -47.38 -2.25
N ASP A 219 -16.06 -47.52 -3.57
CA ASP A 219 -15.18 -48.15 -4.55
C ASP A 219 -15.61 -47.73 -5.98
N ALA A 220 -14.75 -48.02 -6.97
CA ALA A 220 -14.94 -47.70 -8.39
C ALA A 220 -15.96 -48.59 -9.13
N GLN A 221 -16.59 -48.09 -10.21
CA GLN A 221 -16.77 -48.84 -11.47
C GLN A 221 -17.33 -47.98 -12.64
N VAL A 222 -16.78 -48.29 -13.81
CA VAL A 222 -17.11 -47.84 -15.18
C VAL A 222 -18.32 -48.63 -15.72
N ILE A 223 -19.17 -48.02 -16.56
CA ILE A 223 -19.66 -48.55 -17.87
C ILE A 223 -20.68 -47.57 -18.50
N ASN A 224 -20.48 -47.38 -19.81
CA ASN A 224 -21.28 -46.79 -20.88
C ASN A 224 -22.81 -46.76 -20.70
N GLU A 225 -23.45 -45.68 -21.17
CA GLU A 225 -24.38 -45.75 -22.33
C GLU A 225 -24.73 -44.35 -22.88
N LEU A 226 -24.60 -44.22 -24.20
CA LEU A 226 -25.08 -43.11 -25.04
C LEU A 226 -26.39 -43.56 -25.70
N PRO A 227 -27.38 -42.68 -25.88
CA PRO A 227 -27.90 -42.45 -27.24
C PRO A 227 -28.31 -40.98 -27.42
N GLN A 228 -28.48 -40.38 -28.59
CA GLN A 228 -28.32 -40.73 -29.99
C GLN A 228 -28.37 -39.40 -30.75
N ARG A 229 -27.61 -39.34 -31.85
CA ARG A 229 -27.60 -38.28 -32.86
C ARG A 229 -28.85 -38.41 -33.75
N SER A 230 -29.43 -37.30 -34.19
CA SER A 230 -30.22 -37.25 -35.41
C SER A 230 -29.79 -36.02 -36.20
N GLU A 231 -29.15 -36.29 -37.33
CA GLU A 231 -28.90 -35.37 -38.45
C GLU A 231 -29.98 -35.61 -39.52
N GLU A 232 -29.96 -34.75 -40.55
CA GLU A 232 -30.87 -34.61 -41.71
C GLU A 232 -32.00 -33.59 -41.43
N ASP A 233 -32.00 -32.40 -42.04
CA ASP A 233 -32.06 -32.19 -43.48
C ASP A 233 -31.06 -31.17 -44.05
N GLN A 234 -30.44 -31.56 -45.17
CA GLN A 234 -29.78 -30.70 -46.14
C GLN A 234 -30.82 -30.24 -47.17
N GLN A 235 -30.90 -28.93 -47.46
CA GLN A 235 -31.27 -28.50 -48.82
C GLN A 235 -30.79 -27.06 -49.14
N ALA A 236 -29.96 -27.02 -50.18
CA ALA A 236 -29.81 -25.99 -51.21
C ALA A 236 -29.23 -24.61 -50.86
N ILE A 237 -27.99 -24.41 -51.34
CA ILE A 237 -27.36 -23.13 -51.69
C ILE A 237 -28.15 -22.46 -52.83
N PRO A 238 -28.30 -21.12 -52.81
CA PRO A 238 -28.01 -20.37 -54.03
C PRO A 238 -27.04 -19.20 -53.80
N ALA A 239 -26.28 -18.94 -54.85
CA ALA A 239 -25.20 -17.98 -54.93
C ALA A 239 -25.65 -16.51 -54.92
N ILE A 240 -24.82 -15.69 -54.26
CA ILE A 240 -24.37 -14.33 -54.63
C ILE A 240 -25.44 -13.37 -55.16
N THR A 241 -25.90 -12.46 -54.29
CA THR A 241 -26.16 -11.08 -54.70
C THR A 241 -25.42 -10.15 -53.76
N ALA A 242 -24.55 -9.30 -54.32
CA ALA A 242 -23.84 -8.25 -53.61
C ALA A 242 -24.78 -7.42 -52.73
N GLN A 243 -24.55 -7.43 -51.42
CA GLN A 243 -25.17 -6.49 -50.49
C GLN A 243 -24.09 -5.63 -49.85
N ALA A 244 -24.37 -4.33 -49.88
CA ALA A 244 -23.59 -3.21 -49.45
C ALA A 244 -22.93 -3.40 -48.06
N PRO A 245 -21.82 -2.71 -47.77
CA PRO A 245 -21.19 -2.78 -46.46
C PRO A 245 -22.21 -2.46 -45.37
N LEU A 246 -22.34 -3.38 -44.41
CA LEU A 246 -23.09 -3.17 -43.17
C LEU A 246 -22.56 -1.87 -42.55
N ARG A 247 -23.34 -0.79 -42.71
CA ARG A 247 -23.21 0.41 -41.89
C ARG A 247 -23.32 -0.07 -40.44
N ALA A 248 -22.30 0.20 -39.63
CA ALA A 248 -22.44 0.17 -38.18
C ALA A 248 -23.70 0.98 -37.82
N GLU A 249 -24.75 0.29 -37.39
CA GLU A 249 -25.94 0.94 -36.88
C GLU A 249 -25.51 1.71 -35.64
N LYS A 250 -25.62 3.04 -35.70
CA LYS A 250 -25.40 3.90 -34.53
C LYS A 250 -26.42 3.50 -33.47
N LEU A 251 -25.97 2.80 -32.43
CA LEU A 251 -26.78 2.52 -31.26
C LEU A 251 -27.28 3.86 -30.68
N SER A 252 -28.60 4.04 -30.63
CA SER A 252 -29.21 5.20 -29.97
C SER A 252 -28.89 5.13 -28.47
N LYS A 253 -28.71 6.28 -27.80
CA LYS A 253 -28.49 6.36 -26.32
C LYS A 253 -29.53 5.56 -25.51
N LYS A 254 -30.70 5.25 -26.08
CA LYS A 254 -31.78 4.46 -25.45
C LYS A 254 -31.59 2.93 -25.48
N ASP A 255 -30.71 2.40 -26.32
CA ASP A 255 -30.55 0.95 -26.52
C ASP A 255 -29.24 0.41 -25.93
N CYS A 256 -28.49 1.23 -25.19
CA CYS A 256 -27.27 0.80 -24.51
C CYS A 256 -27.63 -0.10 -23.30
N PRO A 257 -27.08 -1.32 -23.19
CA PRO A 257 -27.31 -2.18 -22.04
C PRO A 257 -26.85 -1.49 -20.76
N GLN A 258 -27.60 -1.70 -19.68
CA GLN A 258 -27.28 -1.10 -18.36
C GLN A 258 -26.12 -1.81 -17.66
N SER A 259 -25.80 -3.04 -18.08
CA SER A 259 -24.72 -3.84 -17.50
C SER A 259 -24.00 -4.68 -18.55
N LEU A 260 -22.74 -5.01 -18.25
CA LEU A 260 -21.85 -5.82 -19.08
C LEU A 260 -21.15 -6.86 -18.20
N LYS A 261 -21.07 -8.10 -18.67
CA LYS A 261 -20.29 -9.15 -18.00
C LYS A 261 -18.80 -9.01 -18.34
N LEU A 262 -17.97 -8.79 -17.33
CA LEU A 262 -16.51 -8.77 -17.40
C LEU A 262 -15.97 -10.00 -16.68
N GLY A 263 -15.84 -11.13 -17.38
CA GLY A 263 -15.40 -12.39 -16.76
C GLY A 263 -16.39 -12.90 -15.72
N SER A 264 -15.96 -13.00 -14.46
CA SER A 264 -16.82 -13.34 -13.32
C SER A 264 -17.62 -12.15 -12.77
N TYR A 265 -17.34 -10.94 -13.23
CA TYR A 265 -17.91 -9.70 -12.69
C TYR A 265 -19.02 -9.14 -13.58
N ILE A 266 -19.91 -8.35 -12.98
CA ILE A 266 -20.92 -7.56 -13.69
C ILE A 266 -20.56 -6.08 -13.50
N ALA A 267 -20.27 -5.40 -14.60
CA ALA A 267 -20.04 -3.97 -14.64
C ALA A 267 -21.34 -3.23 -15.02
N HIS A 268 -21.58 -2.08 -14.40
CA HIS A 268 -22.62 -1.14 -14.77
C HIS A 268 -22.06 -0.13 -15.78
N ILE A 269 -22.88 0.20 -16.78
CA ILE A 269 -22.49 1.11 -17.87
C ILE A 269 -23.05 2.51 -17.59
N HIS A 270 -22.17 3.49 -17.50
CA HIS A 270 -22.52 4.89 -17.24
C HIS A 270 -22.06 5.80 -18.39
N PRO A 271 -22.91 6.73 -18.87
CA PRO A 271 -22.50 7.69 -19.89
C PRO A 271 -21.50 8.70 -19.32
N LEU A 272 -20.49 9.09 -20.11
CA LEU A 272 -19.72 10.30 -19.83
C LEU A 272 -20.64 11.53 -19.90
N HIS A 273 -20.50 12.48 -18.97
CA HIS A 273 -21.37 13.66 -18.81
C HIS A 273 -21.65 14.41 -20.14
N GLU A 274 -22.88 14.93 -20.29
CA GLU A 274 -23.49 15.32 -21.57
C GLU A 274 -23.04 16.65 -22.19
N GLU A 275 -22.09 17.37 -21.59
CA GLU A 275 -21.65 18.68 -22.11
C GLU A 275 -20.47 18.51 -23.07
N ASN A 276 -20.83 18.20 -24.31
CA ASN A 276 -20.14 18.45 -25.58
C ASN A 276 -19.95 17.19 -26.44
N SER A 277 -20.84 17.12 -27.44
CA SER A 277 -20.82 16.26 -28.62
C SER A 277 -21.53 14.91 -28.48
N SER A 278 -22.71 14.89 -29.08
CA SER A 278 -23.57 13.75 -29.46
C SER A 278 -22.91 12.71 -30.39
N VAL A 279 -21.60 12.53 -30.31
CA VAL A 279 -20.77 11.76 -31.24
C VAL A 279 -19.91 10.71 -30.53
N GLN A 280 -19.55 10.88 -29.26
CA GLN A 280 -18.74 9.89 -28.55
C GLN A 280 -19.63 8.83 -27.90
N THR A 281 -19.56 7.61 -28.44
CA THR A 281 -20.22 6.41 -27.93
C THR A 281 -19.36 5.75 -26.84
N LEU A 282 -18.80 6.55 -25.94
CA LEU A 282 -17.87 6.13 -24.90
C LEU A 282 -18.58 6.13 -23.54
N TYR A 283 -18.43 5.03 -22.80
CA TYR A 283 -19.08 4.81 -21.51
C TYR A 283 -18.05 4.38 -20.47
N VAL A 284 -18.29 4.79 -19.21
CA VAL A 284 -17.54 4.31 -18.05
C VAL A 284 -18.15 2.99 -17.59
N LEU A 285 -17.30 2.04 -17.23
CA LEU A 285 -17.67 0.79 -16.60
C LEU A 285 -17.31 0.84 -15.12
N GLU A 286 -18.30 0.62 -14.26
CA GLU A 286 -18.12 0.50 -12.82
C GLU A 286 -18.45 -0.91 -12.36
N ILE A 287 -17.65 -1.51 -11.48
CA ILE A 287 -17.94 -2.84 -10.91
C ILE A 287 -18.39 -2.63 -9.46
N PRO A 288 -19.70 -2.67 -9.14
CA PRO A 288 -20.19 -2.33 -7.81
C PRO A 288 -19.61 -3.20 -6.68
N GLY A 289 -19.25 -4.46 -7.00
CA GLY A 289 -18.65 -5.38 -6.04
C GLY A 289 -17.15 -5.16 -5.77
N LEU A 290 -16.49 -4.27 -6.52
CA LEU A 290 -15.05 -3.99 -6.43
C LEU A 290 -14.76 -2.48 -6.65
N PRO A 291 -15.26 -1.60 -5.76
CA PRO A 291 -15.04 -0.15 -5.91
C PRO A 291 -13.56 0.25 -5.83
N GLU A 292 -12.71 -0.57 -5.21
CA GLU A 292 -11.27 -0.33 -5.04
C GLU A 292 -10.50 -0.29 -6.37
N ILE A 293 -11.03 -0.91 -7.44
CA ILE A 293 -10.41 -0.91 -8.77
C ILE A 293 -10.19 0.53 -9.26
N SER A 294 -11.12 1.44 -8.97
CA SER A 294 -11.06 2.86 -9.38
C SER A 294 -9.81 3.60 -8.88
N GLN A 295 -9.12 3.06 -7.86
CA GLN A 295 -7.88 3.61 -7.34
C GLN A 295 -6.68 3.41 -8.29
N TYR A 296 -6.72 2.40 -9.16
CA TYR A 296 -5.59 2.03 -10.01
C TYR A 296 -5.97 1.66 -11.45
N LEU A 297 -7.25 1.59 -11.79
CA LEU A 297 -7.73 1.31 -13.14
C LEU A 297 -9.07 2.00 -13.42
N ASP A 298 -9.10 2.81 -14.48
CA ASP A 298 -10.34 3.25 -15.12
C ASP A 298 -10.73 2.28 -16.23
N LEU A 299 -12.01 1.92 -16.31
CA LEU A 299 -12.55 1.03 -17.33
C LEU A 299 -13.51 1.81 -18.23
N LEU A 300 -13.24 1.81 -19.53
CA LEU A 300 -14.07 2.42 -20.55
C LEU A 300 -14.48 1.41 -21.61
N ILE A 301 -15.66 1.61 -22.20
CA ILE A 301 -16.10 0.83 -23.35
C ILE A 301 -16.69 1.73 -24.44
N HIS A 302 -16.34 1.42 -25.69
CA HIS A 302 -16.93 2.03 -26.86
C HIS A 302 -18.12 1.21 -27.36
N ALA A 303 -19.28 1.85 -27.57
CA ALA A 303 -20.53 1.15 -27.87
C ALA A 303 -20.70 0.67 -29.32
N SER A 304 -19.64 0.73 -30.14
CA SER A 304 -19.67 0.18 -31.50
C SER A 304 -19.88 -1.34 -31.53
N ASP A 305 -19.47 -2.06 -30.49
CA ASP A 305 -19.57 -3.53 -30.46
C ASP A 305 -19.58 -4.08 -29.02
N LEU A 306 -20.66 -3.80 -28.29
CA LEU A 306 -20.84 -4.26 -26.91
C LEU A 306 -21.03 -5.78 -26.79
N GLN A 307 -21.37 -6.47 -27.88
CA GLN A 307 -21.59 -7.92 -27.86
C GLN A 307 -20.28 -8.69 -28.06
N ASN A 308 -19.40 -8.21 -28.94
CA ASN A 308 -18.15 -8.91 -29.29
C ASN A 308 -16.90 -8.18 -28.80
N TRP A 309 -17.02 -7.25 -27.84
CA TRP A 309 -15.88 -6.49 -27.32
C TRP A 309 -14.71 -7.37 -26.86
N GLN A 310 -14.98 -8.60 -26.37
CA GLN A 310 -13.95 -9.55 -25.93
C GLN A 310 -13.09 -10.10 -27.08
N GLN A 311 -13.63 -10.08 -28.31
CA GLN A 311 -12.92 -10.49 -29.52
C GLN A 311 -12.06 -9.36 -30.09
N ARG A 312 -12.18 -8.15 -29.54
CA ARG A 312 -11.42 -6.97 -29.94
C ARG A 312 -10.21 -6.77 -29.02
N PRO A 313 -9.15 -6.14 -29.52
CA PRO A 313 -8.05 -5.72 -28.66
C PRO A 313 -8.54 -4.75 -27.57
N ILE A 314 -7.90 -4.86 -26.41
CA ILE A 314 -8.06 -3.92 -25.30
C ILE A 314 -6.84 -3.00 -25.31
N TYR A 315 -7.09 -1.70 -25.20
CA TYR A 315 -6.02 -0.71 -25.12
C TYR A 315 -5.85 -0.30 -23.66
N LEU A 316 -4.66 -0.55 -23.10
CA LEU A 316 -4.26 -0.14 -21.77
C LEU A 316 -3.35 1.07 -21.86
N ALA A 317 -3.63 2.11 -21.07
CA ALA A 317 -2.79 3.30 -20.99
C ALA A 317 -2.33 3.60 -19.57
N GLU A 318 -1.15 4.18 -19.45
CA GLU A 318 -0.64 4.75 -18.21
C GLU A 318 -1.05 6.23 -18.13
N GLN A 319 -1.85 6.59 -17.12
CA GLN A 319 -2.22 7.98 -16.86
C GLN A 319 -1.19 8.62 -15.92
N ILE A 320 -0.78 9.84 -16.27
CA ILE A 320 0.10 10.67 -15.46
C ILE A 320 -0.53 12.04 -15.19
N ASN A 321 -0.19 12.65 -14.05
CA ASN A 321 -0.59 14.03 -13.76
C ASN A 321 0.36 15.03 -14.43
N SER A 322 0.09 16.33 -14.26
CA SER A 322 0.90 17.43 -14.81
C SER A 322 2.35 17.46 -14.29
N GLN A 323 2.64 16.84 -13.15
CA GLN A 323 3.99 16.72 -12.59
C GLN A 323 4.76 15.52 -13.17
N GLY A 324 4.09 14.62 -13.89
CA GLY A 324 4.65 13.37 -14.41
C GLY A 324 4.57 12.19 -13.46
N CYS A 325 3.79 12.28 -12.37
CA CYS A 325 3.55 11.16 -11.47
C CYS A 325 2.49 10.23 -12.05
N PHE A 326 2.67 8.92 -11.88
CA PHE A 326 1.64 7.93 -12.21
C PHE A 326 0.38 8.16 -11.38
N VAL A 327 -0.77 8.10 -12.04
CA VAL A 327 -2.08 8.18 -11.39
C VAL A 327 -2.70 6.79 -11.31
N LYS A 328 -2.99 6.20 -12.46
CA LYS A 328 -3.59 4.86 -12.61
C LYS A 328 -3.54 4.39 -14.06
N TYR A 329 -3.98 3.16 -14.31
CA TYR A 329 -4.20 2.64 -15.65
C TYR A 329 -5.56 3.07 -16.22
N LEU A 330 -5.68 3.04 -17.54
CA LEU A 330 -6.93 3.20 -18.28
C LEU A 330 -7.09 2.03 -19.25
N ALA A 331 -8.15 1.24 -19.13
CA ALA A 331 -8.50 0.23 -20.12
C ALA A 331 -9.65 0.70 -21.00
N LEU A 332 -9.46 0.62 -22.32
CA LEU A 332 -10.47 0.91 -23.32
C LEU A 332 -10.84 -0.36 -24.08
N LEU A 333 -12.12 -0.74 -23.96
CA LEU A 333 -12.72 -1.94 -24.53
C LEU A 333 -13.58 -1.58 -25.76
N GLY A 334 -13.74 -2.52 -26.70
CA GLY A 334 -14.75 -2.44 -27.76
C GLY A 334 -14.39 -1.57 -28.97
N VAL A 335 -13.24 -0.89 -28.96
CA VAL A 335 -12.72 -0.14 -30.11
C VAL A 335 -12.12 -1.07 -31.18
N GLU A 336 -12.14 -0.63 -32.44
CA GLU A 336 -11.72 -1.47 -33.58
C GLU A 336 -10.21 -1.53 -33.76
N ASN A 337 -9.53 -0.41 -33.51
CA ASN A 337 -8.10 -0.27 -33.81
C ASN A 337 -7.46 0.90 -33.04
N GLN A 338 -6.14 0.95 -33.09
CA GLN A 338 -5.32 2.00 -32.48
C GLN A 338 -5.66 3.43 -32.93
N VAL A 339 -6.09 3.62 -34.19
CA VAL A 339 -6.42 4.94 -34.74
C VAL A 339 -7.64 5.53 -34.04
N GLN A 340 -8.58 4.66 -33.61
CA GLN A 340 -9.72 5.05 -32.80
C GLN A 340 -9.38 5.15 -31.30
N ALA A 341 -8.56 4.23 -30.78
CA ALA A 341 -8.24 4.15 -29.36
C ALA A 341 -7.51 5.40 -28.84
N ILE A 342 -6.44 5.81 -29.53
CA ILE A 342 -5.57 6.92 -29.10
C ILE A 342 -6.35 8.23 -28.86
N PRO A 343 -7.16 8.76 -29.80
CA PRO A 343 -7.88 10.01 -29.58
C PRO A 343 -8.95 9.89 -28.49
N LEU A 344 -9.60 8.73 -28.35
CA LEU A 344 -10.61 8.52 -27.30
C LEU A 344 -9.98 8.53 -25.90
N MET A 345 -8.86 7.83 -25.72
CA MET A 345 -8.19 7.78 -24.43
C MET A 345 -7.64 9.17 -24.05
N ASN A 346 -7.02 9.89 -24.99
CA ASN A 346 -6.53 11.25 -24.73
C ASN A 346 -7.67 12.20 -24.37
N GLY A 347 -8.77 12.18 -25.14
CA GLY A 347 -9.94 13.02 -24.87
C GLY A 347 -10.59 12.75 -23.51
N PHE A 348 -10.57 11.49 -23.05
CA PHE A 348 -11.01 11.15 -21.69
C PHE A 348 -10.09 11.75 -20.62
N THR A 349 -8.76 11.58 -20.75
CA THR A 349 -7.80 12.05 -19.74
C THR A 349 -7.74 13.57 -19.63
N GLU A 350 -7.93 14.29 -20.73
CA GLU A 350 -7.94 15.77 -20.77
C GLU A 350 -9.00 16.37 -19.84
N GLN A 351 -10.15 15.72 -19.68
CA GLN A 351 -11.23 16.18 -18.80
C GLN A 351 -10.81 16.25 -17.32
N SER A 352 -9.81 15.44 -16.94
CA SER A 352 -9.31 15.31 -15.58
C SER A 352 -7.93 15.96 -15.36
N GLN A 353 -7.45 16.75 -16.32
CA GLN A 353 -6.08 17.32 -16.32
C GLN A 353 -4.97 16.27 -16.22
N GLN A 354 -5.23 15.08 -16.77
CA GLN A 354 -4.27 13.99 -16.86
C GLN A 354 -3.79 13.84 -18.30
N HIS A 355 -2.65 13.18 -18.45
CA HIS A 355 -2.04 12.87 -19.74
C HIS A 355 -1.71 11.39 -19.84
N ILE A 356 -1.58 10.89 -21.06
CA ILE A 356 -1.17 9.52 -21.31
C ILE A 356 0.34 9.46 -21.53
N ALA A 357 1.02 8.58 -20.79
CA ALA A 357 2.45 8.32 -20.94
C ALA A 357 2.74 7.24 -22.00
N ALA A 358 1.93 6.17 -22.02
CA ALA A 358 2.03 5.11 -23.00
C ALA A 358 0.67 4.41 -23.19
N ILE A 359 0.50 3.81 -24.37
CA ILE A 359 -0.64 2.97 -24.73
C ILE A 359 -0.10 1.64 -25.24
N LYS A 360 -0.65 0.55 -24.71
CA LYS A 360 -0.37 -0.81 -25.13
C LYS A 360 -1.64 -1.54 -25.50
N GLU A 361 -1.51 -2.52 -26.38
CA GLU A 361 -2.58 -3.42 -26.82
C GLU A 361 -2.45 -4.78 -26.12
N ILE A 362 -3.55 -5.33 -25.63
CA ILE A 362 -3.62 -6.65 -24.98
C ILE A 362 -4.93 -7.36 -25.33
N HIS A 363 -4.93 -8.69 -25.35
CA HIS A 363 -6.15 -9.47 -25.53
C HIS A 363 -6.87 -9.70 -24.20
N TRP A 364 -8.19 -9.84 -24.23
CA TRP A 364 -9.00 -10.05 -23.02
C TRP A 364 -8.54 -11.28 -22.21
N GLU A 365 -8.21 -12.39 -22.88
CA GLU A 365 -7.73 -13.62 -22.25
C GLU A 365 -6.47 -13.42 -21.39
N ASP A 366 -5.65 -12.44 -21.74
CA ASP A 366 -4.39 -12.17 -21.04
C ASP A 366 -4.56 -11.32 -19.77
N ILE A 367 -5.70 -10.66 -19.62
CA ILE A 367 -5.99 -9.70 -18.54
C ILE A 367 -7.23 -10.07 -17.69
N ALA A 368 -8.09 -10.97 -18.17
CA ALA A 368 -9.39 -11.28 -17.57
C ALA A 368 -9.32 -11.66 -16.08
N GLU A 369 -8.28 -12.39 -15.67
CA GLU A 369 -8.09 -12.82 -14.27
C GLU A 369 -7.26 -11.84 -13.43
N ASN A 370 -6.63 -10.85 -14.08
CA ASN A 370 -5.58 -10.03 -13.47
C ASN A 370 -5.97 -8.56 -13.27
N PHE A 371 -7.00 -8.05 -13.96
CA PHE A 371 -7.34 -6.62 -13.91
C PHE A 371 -7.86 -6.13 -12.55
N THR A 372 -8.29 -7.05 -11.68
CA THR A 372 -8.79 -6.75 -10.33
C THR A 372 -7.71 -6.72 -9.25
N ASP A 373 -6.44 -6.90 -9.62
CA ASP A 373 -5.30 -6.75 -8.73
C ASP A 373 -4.24 -5.86 -9.38
N PHE A 374 -3.73 -4.87 -8.66
CA PHE A 374 -2.83 -3.87 -9.23
C PHE A 374 -1.49 -4.47 -9.70
N GLU A 375 -0.94 -5.42 -8.94
CA GLU A 375 0.33 -6.07 -9.26
C GLU A 375 0.17 -7.05 -10.44
N ALA A 376 -0.90 -7.86 -10.44
CA ALA A 376 -1.21 -8.77 -11.54
C ALA A 376 -1.51 -8.01 -12.85
N LEU A 377 -2.21 -6.88 -12.77
CA LEU A 377 -2.44 -5.98 -13.90
C LEU A 377 -1.12 -5.43 -14.45
N PHE A 378 -0.23 -4.95 -13.57
CA PHE A 378 1.09 -4.49 -13.97
C PHE A 378 1.88 -5.58 -14.72
N TYR A 379 1.86 -6.83 -14.27
CA TYR A 379 2.55 -7.92 -14.97
C TYR A 379 1.91 -8.23 -16.33
N SER A 380 0.59 -8.19 -16.43
CA SER A 380 -0.11 -8.35 -17.71
C SER A 380 0.27 -7.22 -18.68
N TYR A 381 0.26 -5.98 -18.21
CA TYR A 381 0.64 -4.80 -18.98
C TYR A 381 2.12 -4.79 -19.41
N THR A 382 3.03 -5.29 -18.57
CA THR A 382 4.47 -5.25 -18.87
C THR A 382 4.95 -6.43 -19.71
N GLN A 383 4.39 -7.62 -19.51
CA GLN A 383 4.90 -8.86 -20.11
C GLN A 383 4.07 -9.34 -21.31
N LYS A 384 2.77 -9.03 -21.34
CA LYS A 384 1.85 -9.56 -22.34
C LYS A 384 1.34 -8.52 -23.33
N ALA A 385 1.28 -7.24 -22.92
CA ALA A 385 0.79 -6.17 -23.77
C ALA A 385 1.86 -5.68 -24.77
N THR A 386 1.45 -5.41 -26.01
CA THR A 386 2.29 -4.89 -27.08
C THR A 386 2.26 -3.37 -27.08
N LEU A 387 3.44 -2.72 -27.14
CA LEU A 387 3.52 -1.25 -27.17
C LEU A 387 3.00 -0.68 -28.50
N ILE A 388 2.07 0.27 -28.40
CA ILE A 388 1.45 0.92 -29.56
C ILE A 388 1.87 2.39 -29.68
N TRP A 389 1.91 3.11 -28.56
CA TRP A 389 2.21 4.53 -28.55
C TRP A 389 2.87 4.96 -27.22
N THR A 390 3.71 5.99 -27.27
CA THR A 390 4.36 6.60 -26.10
C THR A 390 4.46 8.11 -26.26
N SER A 391 4.48 8.82 -25.14
CA SER A 391 4.92 10.22 -25.10
C SER A 391 6.43 10.34 -25.37
N GLU A 392 6.89 11.55 -25.67
CA GLU A 392 8.33 11.83 -25.74
C GLU A 392 9.01 11.52 -24.40
N ASN A 393 10.20 10.91 -24.46
CA ASN A 393 11.00 10.52 -23.27
C ASN A 393 10.27 9.59 -22.29
N TYR A 394 9.38 8.74 -22.80
CA TYR A 394 8.65 7.76 -21.99
C TYR A 394 9.59 6.83 -21.22
N ILE A 395 9.27 6.63 -19.93
CA ILE A 395 9.87 5.65 -19.04
C ILE A 395 8.72 4.87 -18.39
N PRO A 396 8.78 3.52 -18.36
CA PRO A 396 7.74 2.72 -17.74
C PRO A 396 7.68 2.95 -16.23
N PHE A 397 6.51 2.67 -15.64
CA PHE A 397 6.27 2.80 -14.21
C PHE A 397 6.23 1.44 -13.52
N ILE A 398 6.82 1.34 -12.32
CA ILE A 398 6.80 0.13 -11.49
C ILE A 398 6.04 0.41 -10.18
N PRO A 399 5.09 -0.47 -9.78
CA PRO A 399 4.42 -0.37 -8.49
C PRO A 399 5.39 -0.31 -7.31
N ALA A 400 5.09 0.57 -6.36
CA ALA A 400 5.90 0.80 -5.16
C ALA A 400 6.10 -0.47 -4.30
N GLN A 401 5.14 -1.39 -4.37
CA GLN A 401 5.09 -2.63 -3.60
C GLN A 401 6.10 -3.68 -4.09
N LEU A 402 6.57 -3.56 -5.34
CA LEU A 402 7.43 -4.55 -5.98
C LEU A 402 8.91 -4.44 -5.63
N PHE A 403 9.35 -3.36 -4.98
CA PHE A 403 10.76 -3.12 -4.70
C PHE A 403 11.02 -2.65 -3.26
N GLN A 404 12.25 -2.88 -2.80
CA GLN A 404 12.70 -2.44 -1.48
C GLN A 404 13.17 -0.99 -1.55
N THR A 405 12.50 -0.10 -0.82
CA THR A 405 12.77 1.35 -0.81
C THR A 405 14.09 1.75 -0.13
N GLN A 406 14.68 0.84 0.66
CA GLN A 406 15.98 1.07 1.29
C GLN A 406 17.10 0.99 0.25
N LYS A 407 17.79 2.10 0.01
CA LYS A 407 18.95 2.15 -0.88
C LYS A 407 20.06 1.22 -0.40
N PHE A 408 20.53 0.34 -1.28
CA PHE A 408 21.54 -0.67 -0.95
C PHE A 408 22.98 -0.15 -1.06
N ILE A 409 23.28 0.68 -2.06
CA ILE A 409 24.60 1.27 -2.27
C ILE A 409 24.59 2.73 -1.86
N GLN A 410 25.49 3.16 -0.98
CA GLN A 410 25.56 4.55 -0.55
C GLN A 410 26.52 5.35 -1.43
N PHE A 411 25.98 6.43 -2.03
CA PHE A 411 26.71 7.45 -2.79
C PHE A 411 25.82 8.68 -2.94
N GLU A 412 26.41 9.84 -3.24
CA GLU A 412 25.68 11.10 -3.40
C GLU A 412 24.96 11.17 -4.75
N GLU A 413 23.64 11.34 -4.71
CA GLU A 413 22.78 11.44 -5.89
C GLU A 413 22.61 12.90 -6.32
N SER A 414 22.45 13.15 -7.61
CA SER A 414 21.95 14.44 -8.11
C SER A 414 20.56 14.75 -7.54
N PRO A 415 20.15 16.04 -7.44
CA PRO A 415 18.78 16.40 -7.11
C PRO A 415 17.77 15.66 -8.01
N ALA A 416 16.61 15.33 -7.47
CA ALA A 416 15.57 14.59 -8.17
C ALA A 416 14.27 15.40 -8.22
N ASP A 417 13.51 15.20 -9.29
CA ASP A 417 12.13 15.65 -9.47
C ASP A 417 11.19 14.46 -9.72
N PHE A 418 9.90 14.70 -9.95
CA PHE A 418 8.92 13.62 -10.14
C PHE A 418 9.14 12.76 -11.40
N LYS A 419 9.85 13.29 -12.40
CA LYS A 419 10.18 12.60 -13.65
C LYS A 419 11.48 11.79 -13.56
N THR A 420 12.29 12.04 -12.53
CA THR A 420 13.54 11.33 -12.30
C THR A 420 13.25 9.85 -12.01
N PRO A 421 13.78 8.90 -12.80
CA PRO A 421 13.52 7.48 -12.61
C PRO A 421 14.27 6.90 -11.43
N LEU A 422 13.75 5.80 -10.88
CA LEU A 422 14.49 4.92 -9.97
C LEU A 422 15.40 4.00 -10.79
N LEU A 423 16.62 3.78 -10.33
CA LEU A 423 17.47 2.71 -10.85
C LEU A 423 17.34 1.50 -9.93
N LEU A 424 16.85 0.39 -10.48
CA LEU A 424 16.53 -0.82 -9.74
C LEU A 424 17.39 -1.98 -10.20
N LEU A 425 17.73 -2.88 -9.27
CA LEU A 425 18.39 -4.15 -9.57
C LEU A 425 17.50 -5.30 -9.11
N LYS A 426 17.16 -6.18 -10.04
CA LYS A 426 16.46 -7.44 -9.80
C LYS A 426 17.45 -8.58 -9.59
N ASP A 427 17.34 -9.21 -8.43
CA ASP A 427 18.11 -10.38 -8.02
C ASP A 427 17.12 -11.51 -7.68
N ARG A 428 16.93 -12.43 -8.63
CA ARG A 428 15.88 -13.46 -8.59
C ARG A 428 14.50 -12.82 -8.41
N GLN A 429 13.91 -12.93 -7.22
CA GLN A 429 12.58 -12.39 -6.89
C GLN A 429 12.65 -11.05 -6.14
N LYS A 430 13.84 -10.54 -5.80
CA LYS A 430 13.98 -9.29 -5.03
C LYS A 430 14.39 -8.15 -5.94
N ILE A 431 13.66 -7.04 -5.89
CA ILE A 431 14.02 -5.79 -6.57
C ILE A 431 14.50 -4.79 -5.53
N ARG A 432 15.67 -4.19 -5.74
CA ARG A 432 16.31 -3.26 -4.81
C ARG A 432 16.69 -1.95 -5.48
N VAL A 433 16.60 -0.86 -4.72
CA VAL A 433 16.98 0.48 -5.17
C VAL A 433 18.50 0.64 -5.18
N ILE A 434 19.03 1.04 -6.34
CA ILE A 434 20.42 1.45 -6.57
C ILE A 434 20.56 2.96 -6.50
N HIS A 435 19.67 3.68 -7.19
CA HIS A 435 19.59 5.14 -7.27
C HIS A 435 18.12 5.56 -7.20
N GLY A 436 17.85 6.74 -6.66
CA GLY A 436 16.52 7.33 -6.58
C GLY A 436 16.05 7.52 -5.14
N GLN A 437 16.96 7.50 -4.17
CA GLN A 437 16.59 7.76 -2.78
C GLN A 437 16.07 9.19 -2.57
N LYS A 438 16.61 10.18 -3.30
CA LYS A 438 16.07 11.54 -3.33
C LYS A 438 14.68 11.57 -4.00
N ARG A 439 14.48 10.82 -5.09
CA ARG A 439 13.18 10.68 -5.77
C ARG A 439 12.09 10.10 -4.87
N LEU A 440 12.40 9.05 -4.11
CA LEU A 440 11.48 8.40 -3.17
C LEU A 440 11.08 9.30 -1.98
N ARG A 441 11.87 10.34 -1.69
CA ARG A 441 11.57 11.29 -0.61
C ARG A 441 10.64 12.42 -1.05
N LEU A 442 10.40 12.60 -2.36
CA LEU A 442 9.51 13.65 -2.87
C LEU A 442 8.05 13.39 -2.46
N ALA A 443 7.58 12.15 -2.63
CA ALA A 443 6.28 11.70 -2.15
C ALA A 443 6.32 10.21 -1.77
N ARG A 444 5.84 9.90 -0.57
CA ARG A 444 5.83 8.53 -0.01
C ARG A 444 4.57 7.75 -0.36
N THR A 445 3.60 8.39 -1.02
CA THR A 445 2.26 7.87 -1.31
C THR A 445 2.03 7.56 -2.78
N GLU A 446 3.04 7.71 -3.64
CA GLU A 446 2.91 7.34 -5.05
C GLU A 446 2.74 5.83 -5.20
N SER A 447 1.77 5.42 -6.01
CA SER A 447 1.46 4.00 -6.25
C SER A 447 2.49 3.34 -7.16
N ALA A 448 3.10 4.09 -8.08
CA ALA A 448 4.15 3.62 -8.98
C ALA A 448 5.15 4.73 -9.31
N TYR A 449 6.36 4.33 -9.70
CA TYR A 449 7.48 5.24 -10.00
C TYR A 449 8.09 4.95 -11.37
N PRO A 450 8.55 5.98 -12.11
CA PRO A 450 9.31 5.75 -13.34
C PRO A 450 10.60 4.98 -12.99
N TYR A 451 10.99 4.00 -13.81
CA TYR A 451 12.12 3.13 -13.45
C TYR A 451 12.97 2.64 -14.62
N PHE A 452 14.22 2.35 -14.29
CA PHE A 452 15.10 1.47 -15.04
C PHE A 452 15.36 0.20 -14.25
N LEU A 453 15.29 -0.95 -14.92
CA LEU A 453 15.53 -2.25 -14.31
C LEU A 453 16.76 -2.92 -14.89
N LEU A 454 17.72 -3.16 -14.02
CA LEU A 454 18.87 -4.02 -14.28
C LEU A 454 18.57 -5.41 -13.74
N GLU A 455 18.92 -6.45 -14.49
CA GLU A 455 18.78 -7.82 -14.02
C GLU A 455 20.14 -8.47 -13.81
N ARG A 456 20.30 -9.10 -12.64
CA ARG A 456 21.57 -9.73 -12.24
C ARG A 456 22.03 -10.83 -13.21
N GLN A 457 21.09 -11.48 -13.87
CA GLN A 457 21.37 -12.54 -14.85
C GLN A 457 22.08 -12.03 -16.11
N HIS A 458 22.01 -10.73 -16.39
CA HIS A 458 22.74 -10.09 -17.48
C HIS A 458 24.16 -9.64 -17.08
N GLY A 459 24.80 -10.35 -16.13
CA GLY A 459 26.16 -10.03 -15.68
C GLY A 459 26.27 -8.81 -14.74
N VAL A 460 25.16 -8.19 -14.36
CA VAL A 460 25.16 -7.01 -13.49
C VAL A 460 25.38 -7.40 -12.04
N SER A 461 26.63 -7.32 -11.57
CA SER A 461 26.98 -7.58 -10.18
C SER A 461 27.05 -6.30 -9.33
N TRP A 462 26.92 -6.45 -8.01
CA TRP A 462 27.13 -5.34 -7.07
C TRP A 462 28.54 -4.74 -7.19
N GLN A 463 29.55 -5.57 -7.42
CA GLN A 463 30.93 -5.13 -7.58
C GLN A 463 31.11 -4.30 -8.86
N LEU A 464 30.45 -4.68 -9.95
CA LEU A 464 30.44 -3.92 -11.19
C LEU A 464 29.84 -2.53 -10.97
N ILE A 465 28.64 -2.46 -10.38
CA ILE A 465 27.95 -1.19 -10.11
C ILE A 465 28.83 -0.31 -9.20
N GLN A 466 29.43 -0.89 -8.15
CA GLN A 466 30.31 -0.15 -7.25
C GLN A 466 31.53 0.43 -7.98
N ASN A 467 32.18 -0.36 -8.86
CA ASN A 467 33.32 0.09 -9.64
C ASN A 467 32.93 1.27 -10.55
N ILE A 468 31.80 1.17 -11.25
CA ILE A 468 31.30 2.25 -12.11
C ILE A 468 31.04 3.52 -11.30
N ILE A 469 30.40 3.39 -10.13
CA ILE A 469 30.15 4.53 -9.21
C ILE A 469 31.46 5.24 -8.85
N THR A 470 32.56 4.51 -8.63
CA THR A 470 33.86 5.13 -8.29
C THR A 470 34.51 5.91 -9.44
N GLN A 471 34.09 5.65 -10.68
CA GLN A 471 34.62 6.32 -11.88
C GLN A 471 33.78 7.53 -12.28
N LEU A 472 32.55 7.64 -11.79
CA LEU A 472 31.64 8.75 -12.07
C LEU A 472 31.90 9.95 -11.16
N LYS A 473 31.67 11.15 -11.71
CA LYS A 473 31.78 12.39 -10.94
C LYS A 473 30.56 12.54 -10.03
N SER A 474 30.80 12.80 -8.74
CA SER A 474 29.76 13.13 -7.76
C SER A 474 29.27 14.59 -7.89
N PRO A 475 27.97 14.90 -7.66
CA PRO A 475 26.87 13.97 -7.43
C PRO A 475 26.48 13.20 -8.70
N ILE A 476 26.07 11.94 -8.54
CA ILE A 476 25.81 11.04 -9.66
C ILE A 476 24.36 11.16 -10.12
N ASP A 477 24.14 11.39 -11.42
CA ASP A 477 22.83 11.38 -12.06
C ASP A 477 22.34 9.95 -12.37
N CYS A 478 21.02 9.75 -12.33
CA CYS A 478 20.42 8.42 -12.53
C CYS A 478 20.63 7.89 -13.96
N TYR A 479 20.42 8.73 -14.98
CA TYR A 479 20.61 8.35 -16.38
C TYR A 479 22.09 8.09 -16.65
N GLN A 480 22.99 8.94 -16.16
CA GLN A 480 24.43 8.73 -16.32
C GLN A 480 24.89 7.39 -15.72
N LEU A 481 24.40 7.03 -14.54
CA LEU A 481 24.72 5.75 -13.92
C LEU A 481 24.15 4.58 -14.72
N TYR A 482 22.89 4.67 -15.15
CA TYR A 482 22.25 3.65 -15.97
C TYR A 482 23.00 3.43 -17.30
N GLU A 483 23.31 4.49 -18.02
CA GLU A 483 24.06 4.42 -19.29
C GLU A 483 25.46 3.82 -19.11
N ALA A 484 26.18 4.20 -18.04
CA ALA A 484 27.49 3.64 -17.75
C ALA A 484 27.44 2.13 -17.47
N ILE A 485 26.40 1.67 -16.77
CA ILE A 485 26.17 0.24 -16.54
C ILE A 485 25.80 -0.48 -17.84
N GLN A 486 24.92 0.10 -18.66
CA GLN A 486 24.50 -0.51 -19.93
C GLN A 486 25.65 -0.68 -20.92
N LYS A 487 26.57 0.30 -21.00
CA LYS A 487 27.79 0.19 -21.81
C LYS A 487 28.62 -1.03 -21.41
N HIS A 488 28.80 -1.26 -20.11
CA HIS A 488 29.53 -2.42 -19.59
C HIS A 488 28.85 -3.78 -19.82
N ILE A 489 27.54 -3.83 -20.06
CA ILE A 489 26.81 -5.08 -20.34
C ILE A 489 26.82 -5.38 -21.84
N SER A 490 26.92 -4.35 -22.67
CA SER A 490 26.90 -4.46 -24.13
C SER A 490 28.28 -4.78 -24.73
N ASP A 491 29.34 -4.53 -23.98
CA ASP A 491 30.74 -4.91 -24.27
C ASP A 491 31.06 -6.31 -23.75
#